data_AF-A0A7S1FM57-F1
#
_entry.id   AF-A0A7S1FM57-F1
#
_cell.length_a   1.000
_cell.length_b   1.000
_cell.length_c   1.000
_cell.angle_alpha   90.00
_cell.angle_beta   90.00
_cell.angle_gamma   90.00
#
_symmetry.space_group_name_H-M   'P 1'
#
loop_
_entity.id
_entity.type
_entity.pdbx_description
1 polymer ?
#
loop_
_entity_poly.entity_id
_entity_poly.type
_entity_poly.pdbx_seq_one_letter_code
_entity_poly.pdbx_strand_id
1 'polypeptide(L)'
;MMASAIYISSALGFFHPSSSFTSLSHRVVHQSTQSRVPAFSRRTSLYMGRAAAVRAATKGKTDAKKAKINGQFGKKIIMAVKQGGSPDPVANRQLGDVIKQAKTNSVPADNIARAIKRASESSGGADFSESIFECYAQGGASMIVNVLTDNPNRAAAEIKNCFKKNDAKVAESGSVLFMYDRKGVLEVESELDEDGLLDAAIEAGCDDYEVVEVRCRAV
;
A
#
# COMPACT_ATOMS: atom_id res chain seq x y z
N MET A 1 7.69 -4.47 8.00
CA MET A 1 6.31 -4.39 8.50
C MET A 1 5.95 -2.93 8.69
N MET A 2 4.86 -2.42 8.11
CA MET A 2 4.40 -1.04 8.35
C MET A 2 2.87 -1.00 8.23
N ALA A 3 2.22 -0.66 9.34
CA ALA A 3 0.80 -0.42 9.49
C ALA A 3 0.36 0.81 8.69
N SER A 4 -0.82 0.73 8.08
CA SER A 4 -1.45 1.84 7.37
C SER A 4 -2.26 2.68 8.37
N ALA A 5 -1.92 3.95 8.52
CA ALA A 5 -2.73 4.92 9.27
C ALA A 5 -3.62 5.71 8.30
N ILE A 6 -4.93 5.74 8.57
CA ILE A 6 -5.94 6.55 7.89
C ILE A 6 -5.99 7.90 8.61
N TYR A 7 -5.92 9.00 7.85
CA TYR A 7 -5.91 10.38 8.36
C TYR A 7 -7.24 11.06 7.99
N ILE A 8 -7.99 11.52 9.00
CA ILE A 8 -9.14 12.42 8.85
C ILE A 8 -8.69 13.79 9.34
N SER A 9 -8.82 14.82 8.51
CA SER A 9 -8.55 16.21 8.92
C SER A 9 -9.72 17.10 8.52
N SER A 10 -10.32 17.69 9.53
CA SER A 10 -11.47 18.57 9.55
C SER A 10 -11.15 19.98 9.05
N ALA A 11 -12.16 20.59 8.45
CA ALA A 11 -12.19 21.98 7.98
C ALA A 11 -12.42 22.98 9.12
N LEU A 12 -11.90 24.21 8.93
CA LEU A 12 -12.24 25.53 9.52
C LEU A 12 -11.10 26.47 9.05
N GLY A 13 -11.22 27.69 8.54
CA GLY A 13 -12.27 28.68 8.34
C GLY A 13 -11.56 30.07 8.29
N PHE A 14 -11.85 30.88 7.26
CA PHE A 14 -11.78 32.35 7.13
C PHE A 14 -10.68 33.22 7.83
N PHE A 15 -10.03 34.13 7.08
CA PHE A 15 -10.18 35.61 7.20
C PHE A 15 -9.22 36.37 6.23
N HIS A 16 -9.74 37.33 5.48
CA HIS A 16 -9.03 38.41 4.76
C HIS A 16 -9.32 39.71 5.54
N PRO A 17 -8.49 40.79 5.53
CA PRO A 17 -8.63 41.79 4.46
C PRO A 17 -7.40 42.71 4.17
N SER A 18 -7.52 43.47 3.07
CA SER A 18 -7.07 44.86 2.73
C SER A 18 -5.95 45.54 3.56
N SER A 19 -5.06 46.39 3.03
CA SER A 19 -5.31 47.56 2.17
C SER A 19 -4.02 48.21 1.63
N SER A 20 -4.18 48.87 0.48
CA SER A 20 -3.34 49.88 -0.20
C SER A 20 -2.72 50.99 0.66
N PHE A 21 -1.59 51.59 0.23
CA PHE A 21 -1.51 53.01 -0.23
C PHE A 21 -0.09 53.42 -0.71
N THR A 22 -0.08 54.50 -1.50
CA THR A 22 0.90 55.12 -2.41
C THR A 22 2.09 55.87 -1.77
N SER A 23 3.18 56.13 -2.52
CA SER A 23 3.41 57.44 -3.19
C SER A 23 4.82 57.64 -3.78
N LEU A 24 4.85 58.53 -4.78
CA LEU A 24 5.94 59.09 -5.58
C LEU A 24 7.06 59.75 -4.76
N SER A 25 8.29 59.79 -5.29
CA SER A 25 8.88 61.02 -5.89
C SER A 25 10.38 60.90 -6.24
N HIS A 26 10.69 61.30 -7.48
CA HIS A 26 11.92 61.89 -8.04
C HIS A 26 13.27 61.83 -7.30
N ARG A 27 14.35 61.50 -8.04
CA ARG A 27 15.24 62.48 -8.71
C ARG A 27 16.59 61.87 -9.17
N VAL A 28 16.84 62.02 -10.48
CA VAL A 28 18.09 62.33 -11.23
C VAL A 28 19.38 61.49 -11.04
N VAL A 29 19.76 60.92 -12.20
CA VAL A 29 21.06 60.53 -12.78
C VAL A 29 22.34 61.04 -12.11
N HIS A 30 23.27 60.10 -11.88
CA HIS A 30 24.70 60.32 -12.09
C HIS A 30 25.34 59.08 -12.74
N GLN A 31 25.87 59.24 -13.94
CA GLN A 31 26.85 58.33 -14.54
C GLN A 31 28.19 58.53 -13.81
N SER A 32 28.85 57.45 -13.38
CA SER A 32 30.28 57.23 -13.66
C SER A 32 30.82 55.93 -13.04
N THR A 33 31.72 55.31 -13.81
CA THR A 33 32.70 54.28 -13.43
C THR A 33 32.22 52.85 -13.15
N GLN A 34 32.31 52.04 -14.21
CA GLN A 34 32.46 50.59 -14.13
C GLN A 34 33.70 50.24 -13.29
N SER A 35 33.50 49.63 -12.13
CA SER A 35 34.49 48.73 -11.53
C SER A 35 33.94 47.31 -11.60
N ARG A 36 34.65 46.45 -12.35
CA ARG A 36 34.29 45.04 -12.52
C ARG A 36 34.45 44.34 -11.17
N VAL A 37 33.34 44.18 -10.44
CA VAL A 37 33.26 43.17 -9.39
C VAL A 37 33.45 41.80 -10.06
N PRO A 38 34.40 40.96 -9.60
CA PRO A 38 34.54 39.61 -10.13
C PRO A 38 33.22 38.88 -9.89
N ALA A 39 32.69 38.23 -10.93
CA ALA A 39 31.47 37.47 -10.85
C ALA A 39 31.58 36.46 -9.70
N PHE A 40 30.90 36.74 -8.59
CA PHE A 40 30.71 35.79 -7.52
C PHE A 40 30.02 34.59 -8.16
N SER A 41 30.82 33.55 -8.43
CA SER A 41 30.35 32.28 -8.94
C SER A 41 29.32 31.81 -7.93
N ARG A 42 28.04 32.02 -8.26
CA ARG A 42 26.97 31.26 -7.66
C ARG A 42 27.24 29.82 -8.08
N ARG A 43 28.07 29.11 -7.32
CA ARG A 43 27.83 27.70 -7.07
C ARG A 43 26.44 27.68 -6.44
N THR A 44 25.40 27.74 -7.28
CA THR A 44 24.08 27.36 -6.86
C THR A 44 24.24 25.91 -6.46
N SER A 45 24.39 25.67 -5.15
CA SER A 45 23.96 24.42 -4.55
C SER A 45 22.64 24.10 -5.25
N LEU A 46 22.60 22.94 -5.93
CA LEU A 46 21.43 22.48 -6.68
C LEU A 46 20.29 22.27 -5.67
N TYR A 47 19.64 23.36 -5.28
CA TYR A 47 18.36 23.30 -4.60
C TYR A 47 17.39 22.77 -5.63
N MET A 48 17.05 21.49 -5.50
CA MET A 48 15.91 20.91 -6.20
C MET A 48 14.72 21.84 -5.97
N GLY A 49 14.22 22.47 -7.03
CA GLY A 49 13.10 23.41 -6.92
C GLY A 49 11.87 22.73 -6.30
N ARG A 50 10.95 23.51 -5.70
CA ARG A 50 9.75 23.00 -5.02
C ARG A 50 8.99 21.93 -5.83
N ALA A 51 8.87 22.13 -7.15
CA ALA A 51 8.22 21.16 -8.05
C ALA A 51 8.97 19.82 -8.12
N ALA A 52 10.29 19.82 -8.19
CA ALA A 52 11.10 18.61 -8.18
C ALA A 52 11.00 17.88 -6.83
N ALA A 53 11.02 18.61 -5.71
CA ALA A 53 10.85 18.04 -4.38
C ALA A 53 9.48 17.35 -4.21
N VAL A 54 8.39 17.98 -4.68
CA VAL A 54 7.04 17.40 -4.62
C VAL A 54 6.93 16.14 -5.49
N ARG A 55 7.50 16.17 -6.70
CA ARG A 55 7.53 14.99 -7.59
C ARG A 55 8.33 13.85 -6.96
N ALA A 56 9.50 14.15 -6.40
CA ALA A 56 10.32 13.17 -5.70
C ALA A 56 9.57 12.55 -4.51
N ALA A 57 8.89 13.36 -3.69
CA ALA A 57 8.10 12.86 -2.56
C ALA A 57 6.93 11.99 -3.02
N THR A 58 6.22 12.38 -4.07
CA THR A 58 5.07 11.62 -4.61
C THR A 58 5.51 10.30 -5.23
N LYS A 59 6.60 10.33 -6.02
CA LYS A 59 7.22 9.14 -6.59
C LYS A 59 7.70 8.20 -5.49
N GLY A 60 8.42 8.71 -4.49
CA GLY A 60 8.91 7.91 -3.37
C GLY A 60 7.79 7.20 -2.60
N LYS A 61 6.67 7.87 -2.34
CA LYS A 61 5.48 7.24 -1.73
C LYS A 61 4.90 6.11 -2.59
N THR A 62 4.83 6.33 -3.90
CA THR A 62 4.29 5.35 -4.85
C THR A 62 5.21 4.14 -5.00
N ASP A 63 6.51 4.38 -5.13
CA ASP A 63 7.54 3.34 -5.25
C ASP A 63 7.61 2.50 -3.96
N ALA A 64 7.48 3.13 -2.79
CA ALA A 64 7.41 2.41 -1.51
C ALA A 64 6.18 1.48 -1.41
N LYS A 65 5.01 1.94 -1.88
CA LYS A 65 3.80 1.11 -1.95
C LYS A 65 3.99 -0.08 -2.89
N LYS A 66 4.50 0.16 -4.11
CA LYS A 66 4.79 -0.89 -5.09
C LYS A 66 5.84 -1.89 -4.58
N ALA A 67 6.89 -1.42 -3.92
CA ALA A 67 7.91 -2.27 -3.32
C ALA A 67 7.32 -3.18 -2.22
N LYS A 68 6.41 -2.67 -1.38
CA LYS A 68 5.69 -3.47 -0.37
C LYS A 68 4.86 -4.59 -1.03
N ILE A 69 4.07 -4.25 -2.04
CA ILE A 69 3.24 -5.21 -2.79
C ILE A 69 4.10 -6.27 -3.46
N ASN A 70 5.15 -5.87 -4.18
CA ASN A 70 6.08 -6.77 -4.84
C ASN A 70 6.75 -7.74 -3.85
N GLY A 71 7.16 -7.24 -2.68
CA GLY A 71 7.75 -8.06 -1.63
C GLY A 71 6.76 -9.07 -1.03
N GLN A 72 5.49 -8.69 -0.86
CA GLN A 72 4.43 -9.59 -0.38
C GLN A 72 4.14 -10.71 -1.38
N PHE A 73 3.93 -10.39 -2.65
CA PHE A 73 3.68 -11.40 -3.68
C PHE A 73 4.87 -12.31 -3.93
N GLY A 74 6.10 -11.79 -3.86
CA GLY A 74 7.31 -12.61 -3.95
C GLY A 74 7.35 -13.73 -2.89
N LYS A 75 7.00 -13.42 -1.64
CA LYS A 75 6.91 -14.42 -0.57
C LYS A 75 5.75 -15.41 -0.77
N LYS A 76 4.57 -14.92 -1.19
CA LYS A 76 3.41 -15.76 -1.48
C LYS A 76 3.70 -16.78 -2.59
N ILE A 77 4.41 -16.37 -3.65
CA ILE A 77 4.82 -17.25 -4.75
C ILE A 77 5.76 -18.34 -4.22
N ILE A 78 6.77 -17.96 -3.43
CA ILE A 78 7.73 -18.93 -2.87
C ILE A 78 7.00 -19.97 -2.01
N MET A 79 6.07 -19.53 -1.16
CA MET A 79 5.24 -20.42 -0.34
C MET A 79 4.37 -21.35 -1.20
N ALA A 80 3.70 -20.83 -2.23
CA ALA A 80 2.82 -21.60 -3.11
C ALA A 80 3.60 -22.67 -3.90
N VAL A 81 4.80 -22.35 -4.39
CA VAL A 81 5.68 -23.33 -5.06
C VAL A 81 6.11 -24.42 -4.08
N LYS A 82 6.53 -24.07 -2.86
CA LYS A 82 6.94 -25.03 -1.83
C LYS A 82 5.79 -25.95 -1.40
N GLN A 83 4.59 -25.41 -1.20
CA GLN A 83 3.41 -26.17 -0.79
C GLN A 83 2.89 -27.09 -1.91
N GLY A 84 2.88 -26.62 -3.16
CA GLY A 84 2.39 -27.40 -4.29
C GLY A 84 3.44 -28.29 -4.96
N GLY A 85 4.71 -28.22 -4.54
CA GLY A 85 5.81 -29.07 -5.02
C GLY A 85 6.25 -28.87 -6.47
N SER A 86 5.51 -28.09 -7.26
CA SER A 86 5.80 -27.80 -8.66
C SER A 86 5.95 -26.30 -8.91
N PRO A 87 6.97 -25.88 -9.68
CA PRO A 87 7.13 -24.49 -10.13
C PRO A 87 6.24 -24.13 -11.33
N ASP A 88 5.49 -25.10 -11.88
CA ASP A 88 4.61 -24.87 -13.03
C ASP A 88 3.21 -24.41 -12.57
N PRO A 89 2.73 -23.22 -13.00
CA PRO A 89 1.40 -22.73 -12.66
C PRO A 89 0.24 -23.53 -13.24
N VAL A 90 0.47 -24.38 -14.25
CA VAL A 90 -0.57 -25.28 -14.80
C VAL A 90 -0.76 -26.49 -13.88
N ALA A 91 0.35 -27.04 -13.37
CA ALA A 91 0.32 -28.16 -12.44
C ALA A 91 -0.09 -27.74 -11.02
N ASN A 92 0.24 -26.51 -10.61
CA ASN A 92 -0.04 -25.97 -9.29
C ASN A 92 -1.09 -24.86 -9.35
N ARG A 93 -2.35 -25.21 -9.06
CA ARG A 93 -3.48 -24.26 -9.07
C ARG A 93 -3.26 -23.06 -8.13
N GLN A 94 -2.73 -23.30 -6.92
CA GLN A 94 -2.49 -22.23 -5.95
C GLN A 94 -1.47 -21.21 -6.47
N LEU A 95 -0.41 -21.70 -7.14
CA LEU A 95 0.57 -20.83 -7.80
C LEU A 95 -0.08 -20.03 -8.94
N GLY A 96 -0.90 -20.68 -9.76
CA GLY A 96 -1.66 -20.02 -10.82
C GLY A 96 -2.52 -18.86 -10.31
N ASP A 97 -3.26 -19.08 -9.22
CA ASP A 97 -4.13 -18.07 -8.62
C ASP A 97 -3.33 -16.90 -8.00
N VAL A 98 -2.21 -17.19 -7.32
CA VAL A 98 -1.32 -16.14 -6.79
C VAL A 98 -0.69 -15.31 -7.93
N ILE A 99 -0.33 -15.92 -9.05
CA ILE A 99 0.22 -15.21 -10.22
C ILE A 99 -0.84 -14.31 -10.85
N LYS A 100 -2.10 -14.77 -10.96
CA LYS A 100 -3.21 -13.93 -11.43
C LYS A 100 -3.38 -12.71 -10.54
N GLN A 101 -3.44 -12.91 -9.22
CA GLN A 101 -3.55 -11.81 -8.25
C GLN A 101 -2.35 -10.84 -8.32
N ALA A 102 -1.13 -11.35 -8.51
CA ALA A 102 0.07 -10.53 -8.66
C ALA A 102 0.00 -9.65 -9.93
N LYS A 103 -0.50 -10.20 -11.05
CA LYS A 103 -0.69 -9.45 -12.30
C LYS A 103 -1.74 -8.34 -12.13
N THR A 104 -2.88 -8.63 -11.49
CA THR A 104 -3.91 -7.62 -11.16
C THR A 104 -3.32 -6.47 -10.32
N ASN A 105 -2.37 -6.78 -9.42
CA ASN A 105 -1.69 -5.79 -8.58
C ASN A 105 -0.45 -5.15 -9.23
N SER A 106 -0.29 -5.24 -10.55
CA SER A 106 0.81 -4.63 -11.31
C SER A 106 2.21 -5.09 -10.88
N VAL A 107 2.36 -6.33 -10.41
CA VAL A 107 3.68 -6.93 -10.14
C VAL A 107 4.35 -7.28 -11.48
N PRO A 108 5.58 -6.80 -11.75
CA PRO A 108 6.30 -7.12 -12.99
C PRO A 108 6.55 -8.62 -13.18
N ALA A 109 6.44 -9.12 -14.41
CA ALA A 109 6.66 -10.53 -14.75
C ALA A 109 8.04 -11.03 -14.33
N ASP A 110 9.09 -10.20 -14.46
CA ASP A 110 10.45 -10.54 -14.02
C ASP A 110 10.55 -10.80 -12.51
N ASN A 111 9.73 -10.14 -11.69
CA ASN A 111 9.68 -10.40 -10.25
C ASN A 111 9.06 -11.77 -9.96
N ILE A 112 8.02 -12.12 -10.70
CA ILE A 112 7.31 -13.40 -10.59
C ILE A 112 8.25 -14.54 -10.99
N ALA A 113 8.88 -14.45 -12.17
CA ALA A 113 9.81 -15.46 -12.65
C ALA A 113 11.00 -15.65 -11.69
N ARG A 114 11.55 -14.56 -11.14
CA ARG A 114 12.62 -14.63 -10.13
C ARG A 114 12.17 -15.29 -8.84
N ALA A 115 10.93 -15.05 -8.39
CA ALA A 115 10.40 -15.69 -7.19
C ALA A 115 10.19 -17.20 -7.38
N ILE A 116 9.66 -17.62 -8.54
CA ILE A 116 9.49 -19.04 -8.89
C ILE A 116 10.84 -19.74 -8.95
N LYS A 117 11.82 -19.17 -9.67
CA LYS A 117 13.17 -19.73 -9.79
C LYS A 117 13.85 -19.90 -8.43
N ARG A 118 13.75 -18.88 -7.55
CA ARG A 118 14.28 -18.96 -6.19
C ARG A 118 13.63 -20.07 -5.36
N ALA A 119 12.34 -20.32 -5.56
CA ALA A 119 11.63 -21.37 -4.84
C ALA A 119 11.98 -22.77 -5.34
N SER A 120 12.24 -22.94 -6.65
CA SER A 120 12.59 -24.23 -7.24
C SER A 120 14.05 -24.64 -7.01
N GLU A 121 14.97 -23.68 -6.96
CA GLU A 121 16.42 -23.96 -6.83
C GLU A 121 16.89 -24.06 -5.38
N SER A 122 16.13 -23.49 -4.43
CA SER A 122 16.62 -23.31 -3.08
C SER A 122 16.07 -24.37 -2.13
N SER A 123 16.76 -25.51 -2.06
CA SER A 123 16.59 -26.53 -1.02
C SER A 123 16.95 -26.04 0.40
N GLY A 124 17.43 -24.79 0.54
CA GLY A 124 17.77 -24.13 1.81
C GLY A 124 17.30 -22.67 1.90
N GLY A 125 16.35 -22.25 1.05
CA GLY A 125 15.80 -20.90 1.09
C GLY A 125 14.84 -20.73 2.26
N ALA A 126 14.73 -19.50 2.80
CA ALA A 126 13.87 -19.18 3.94
C ALA A 126 12.47 -19.82 3.83
N ASP A 127 12.11 -20.60 4.85
CA ASP A 127 10.81 -21.26 4.95
C ASP A 127 9.80 -20.27 5.52
N PHE A 128 9.05 -19.64 4.62
CA PHE A 128 7.96 -18.75 5.02
C PHE A 128 6.77 -19.59 5.47
N SER A 129 6.37 -19.42 6.73
CA SER A 129 5.14 -19.94 7.28
C SER A 129 4.13 -18.82 7.50
N GLU A 130 2.85 -19.19 7.42
CA GLU A 130 1.75 -18.31 7.77
C GLU A 130 1.52 -18.38 9.29
N SER A 131 1.36 -17.23 9.93
CA SER A 131 1.02 -17.09 11.34
C SER A 131 -0.11 -16.09 11.48
N ILE A 132 -1.11 -16.43 12.28
CA ILE A 132 -2.27 -15.60 12.56
C ILE A 132 -2.09 -15.00 13.95
N PHE A 133 -2.24 -13.68 14.04
CA PHE A 133 -2.25 -12.97 15.31
C PHE A 133 -3.61 -12.31 15.49
N GLU A 134 -4.19 -12.52 16.66
CA GLU A 134 -5.47 -11.93 17.05
C GLU A 134 -5.19 -10.69 17.89
N CYS A 135 -5.91 -9.61 17.62
CA CYS A 135 -5.65 -8.33 18.26
C CYS A 135 -6.93 -7.54 18.51
N TYR A 136 -6.86 -6.64 19.49
CA TYR A 136 -7.85 -5.61 19.76
C TYR A 136 -7.22 -4.23 19.54
N ALA A 137 -7.86 -3.43 18.70
CA ALA A 137 -7.55 -2.02 18.51
C ALA A 137 -8.15 -1.14 19.62
N GLN A 138 -7.72 0.12 19.65
CA GLN A 138 -8.32 1.13 20.53
C GLN A 138 -9.83 1.22 20.28
N GLY A 139 -10.62 1.33 21.35
CA GLY A 139 -12.08 1.30 21.27
C GLY A 139 -12.70 -0.10 21.19
N GLY A 140 -11.90 -1.17 21.30
CA GLY A 140 -12.40 -2.55 21.39
C GLY A 140 -12.66 -3.22 20.04
N ALA A 141 -12.29 -2.58 18.92
CA ALA A 141 -12.41 -3.19 17.60
C ALA A 141 -11.51 -4.43 17.48
N SER A 142 -12.07 -5.55 17.04
CA SER A 142 -11.34 -6.79 16.78
C SER A 142 -10.57 -6.73 15.45
N MET A 143 -9.41 -7.40 15.41
CA MET A 143 -8.57 -7.48 14.23
C MET A 143 -7.87 -8.84 14.15
N ILE A 144 -7.76 -9.37 12.92
CA ILE A 144 -6.93 -10.53 12.60
C ILE A 144 -5.78 -10.07 11.72
N VAL A 145 -4.55 -10.43 12.09
CA VAL A 145 -3.34 -10.10 11.36
C VAL A 145 -2.68 -11.37 10.84
N ASN A 146 -2.83 -11.62 9.53
CA ASN A 146 -2.14 -12.72 8.86
C ASN A 146 -0.74 -12.29 8.44
N VAL A 147 0.25 -13.09 8.83
CA VAL A 147 1.67 -12.76 8.67
C VAL A 147 2.38 -13.90 7.97
N LEU A 148 3.07 -13.56 6.90
CA LEU A 148 3.96 -14.47 6.19
C LEU A 148 5.40 -14.16 6.59
N THR A 149 6.02 -15.07 7.36
CA THR A 149 7.33 -14.87 7.96
C THR A 149 8.14 -16.16 7.97
N ASP A 150 9.45 -16.03 7.88
CA ASP A 150 10.43 -17.10 8.08
C ASP A 150 10.82 -17.27 9.55
N ASN A 151 10.41 -16.33 10.40
CA ASN A 151 10.65 -16.37 11.84
C ASN A 151 9.42 -15.85 12.61
N PRO A 152 8.63 -16.73 13.24
CA PRO A 152 7.42 -16.33 13.96
C PRO A 152 7.74 -15.52 15.23
N ASN A 153 8.85 -15.82 15.91
CA ASN A 153 9.25 -15.11 17.12
C ASN A 153 9.60 -13.64 16.84
N ARG A 154 10.31 -13.39 15.73
CA ARG A 154 10.61 -12.03 15.28
C ARG A 154 9.33 -11.28 14.90
N ALA A 155 8.43 -11.94 14.15
CA ALA A 155 7.15 -11.36 13.78
C ALA A 155 6.28 -11.01 15.00
N ALA A 156 6.19 -11.91 15.99
CA ALA A 156 5.44 -11.68 17.22
C ALA A 156 6.00 -10.48 18.00
N ALA A 157 7.32 -10.32 18.09
CA ALA A 157 7.95 -9.17 18.72
C ALA A 157 7.66 -7.85 17.97
N GLU A 158 7.77 -7.85 16.64
CA GLU A 158 7.44 -6.69 15.80
C GLU A 158 5.97 -6.29 15.95
N ILE A 159 5.05 -7.24 15.97
CA ILE A 159 3.61 -7.01 16.13
C ILE A 159 3.33 -6.46 17.52
N LYS A 160 3.80 -7.09 18.60
CA LYS A 160 3.63 -6.58 19.97
C LYS A 160 4.12 -5.14 20.09
N ASN A 161 5.29 -4.84 19.51
CA ASN A 161 5.84 -3.48 19.51
C ASN A 161 4.98 -2.49 18.70
N CYS A 162 4.43 -2.91 17.56
CA CYS A 162 3.53 -2.08 16.75
C CYS A 162 2.23 -1.76 17.51
N PHE A 163 1.61 -2.78 18.12
CA PHE A 163 0.35 -2.63 18.84
C PHE A 163 0.52 -1.77 20.11
N LYS A 164 1.63 -1.99 20.85
CA LYS A 164 1.99 -1.17 22.03
C LYS A 164 2.14 0.32 21.71
N LYS A 165 2.63 0.68 20.53
CA LYS A 165 2.79 2.08 20.10
C LYS A 165 1.47 2.77 19.71
N ASN A 166 0.40 2.01 19.49
CA ASN A 166 -0.90 2.51 19.03
C ASN A 166 -2.02 2.18 20.04
N ASP A 167 -1.68 2.02 21.32
CA ASP A 167 -2.63 1.70 22.40
C ASP A 167 -3.56 0.51 22.10
N ALA A 168 -3.04 -0.46 21.35
CA ALA A 168 -3.73 -1.67 20.95
C ALA A 168 -3.09 -2.91 21.62
N LYS A 169 -3.84 -4.02 21.71
CA LYS A 169 -3.43 -5.23 22.43
C LYS A 169 -3.43 -6.44 21.52
N VAL A 170 -2.45 -7.32 21.68
CA VAL A 170 -2.47 -8.67 21.09
C VAL A 170 -3.27 -9.57 22.01
N ALA A 171 -4.23 -10.30 21.46
CA ALA A 171 -5.10 -11.23 22.17
C ALA A 171 -4.49 -12.64 22.19
N GLU A 172 -5.07 -13.52 23.02
CA GLU A 172 -4.75 -14.94 23.00
C GLU A 172 -5.41 -15.63 21.80
N SER A 173 -4.83 -16.74 21.33
CA SER A 173 -5.39 -17.52 20.23
C SER A 173 -6.83 -17.95 20.54
N GLY A 174 -7.75 -17.74 19.61
CA GLY A 174 -9.16 -18.04 19.73
C GLY A 174 -10.01 -16.95 20.40
N SER A 175 -9.45 -15.80 20.78
CA SER A 175 -10.19 -14.69 21.42
C SER A 175 -11.00 -13.83 20.45
N VAL A 176 -10.63 -13.83 19.17
CA VAL A 176 -11.15 -12.97 18.13
C VAL A 176 -11.53 -13.79 16.91
N LEU A 177 -10.79 -14.86 16.61
CA LEU A 177 -11.00 -15.67 15.42
C LEU A 177 -12.43 -16.22 15.31
N PHE A 178 -13.07 -16.54 16.43
CA PHE A 178 -14.45 -17.03 16.45
C PHE A 178 -15.50 -16.00 15.98
N MET A 179 -15.13 -14.70 15.95
CA MET A 179 -16.00 -13.63 15.44
C MET A 179 -15.92 -13.47 13.92
N TYR A 180 -15.04 -14.21 13.24
CA TYR A 180 -14.79 -14.07 11.80
C TYR A 180 -14.93 -15.41 11.07
N ASP A 181 -15.68 -15.39 9.98
CA ASP A 181 -15.74 -16.49 9.03
C ASP A 181 -14.81 -16.26 7.84
N ARG A 182 -14.10 -17.31 7.43
CA ARG A 182 -13.28 -17.26 6.21
C ARG A 182 -14.14 -17.57 4.99
N LYS A 183 -14.56 -16.52 4.29
CA LYS A 183 -15.35 -16.61 3.05
C LYS A 183 -14.53 -16.16 1.83
N GLY A 184 -14.87 -16.69 0.66
CA GLY A 184 -14.37 -16.19 -0.62
C GLY A 184 -15.32 -15.12 -1.14
N VAL A 185 -14.77 -14.01 -1.65
CA VAL A 185 -15.57 -12.91 -2.22
C VAL A 185 -15.27 -12.83 -3.71
N LEU A 186 -16.32 -12.72 -4.52
CA LEU A 186 -16.25 -12.52 -5.96
C LEU A 186 -16.92 -11.18 -6.28
N GLU A 187 -16.14 -10.24 -6.79
CA GLU A 187 -16.65 -8.97 -7.28
C GLU A 187 -16.82 -9.08 -8.80
N VAL A 188 -18.02 -8.81 -9.29
CA VAL A 188 -18.36 -8.88 -10.71
C VAL A 188 -19.02 -7.58 -11.12
N GLU A 189 -18.53 -6.97 -12.20
CA GLU A 189 -19.22 -5.87 -12.88
C GLU A 189 -20.20 -6.47 -13.89
N SER A 190 -21.47 -6.12 -13.78
CA SER A 190 -22.54 -6.65 -14.61
C SER A 190 -23.53 -5.55 -14.97
N GLU A 191 -24.08 -5.62 -16.18
CA GLU A 191 -25.17 -4.75 -16.65
C GLU A 191 -26.56 -5.33 -16.34
N LEU A 192 -26.60 -6.54 -15.73
CA LEU A 192 -27.85 -7.16 -15.29
C LEU A 192 -28.48 -6.34 -14.15
N ASP A 193 -29.80 -6.40 -14.07
CA ASP A 193 -30.56 -5.87 -12.95
C ASP A 193 -30.31 -6.67 -11.66
N GLU A 194 -30.75 -6.11 -10.53
CA GLU A 194 -30.57 -6.73 -9.20
C GLU A 194 -31.17 -8.13 -9.16
N ASP A 195 -32.35 -8.32 -9.74
CA ASP A 195 -33.05 -9.61 -9.78
C ASP A 195 -32.25 -10.65 -10.59
N GLY A 196 -31.75 -10.29 -11.78
CA GLY A 196 -30.94 -11.19 -12.60
C GLY A 196 -29.60 -11.55 -11.96
N LEU A 197 -28.99 -10.63 -11.21
CA LEU A 197 -27.76 -10.91 -10.45
C LEU A 197 -28.01 -11.82 -9.25
N LEU A 198 -29.13 -11.62 -8.54
CA LEU A 198 -29.51 -12.46 -7.40
C LEU A 198 -29.76 -13.91 -7.85
N ASP A 199 -30.52 -14.10 -8.93
CA ASP A 199 -30.79 -15.42 -9.48
C ASP A 199 -29.49 -16.13 -9.88
N ALA A 200 -28.58 -15.42 -10.57
CA ALA A 200 -27.27 -15.95 -10.95
C ALA A 200 -26.40 -16.31 -9.72
N ALA A 201 -26.45 -15.50 -8.65
CA ALA A 201 -25.71 -15.77 -7.42
C ALA A 201 -26.23 -17.02 -6.70
N ILE A 202 -27.56 -17.20 -6.66
CA ILE A 202 -28.19 -18.39 -6.07
C ILE A 202 -27.82 -19.64 -6.88
N GLU A 203 -27.91 -19.58 -8.21
CA GLU A 203 -27.52 -20.69 -9.10
C GLU A 203 -26.04 -21.07 -8.94
N ALA A 204 -25.17 -20.08 -8.72
CA ALA A 204 -23.75 -20.28 -8.45
C ALA A 204 -23.45 -20.82 -7.03
N GLY A 205 -24.45 -20.86 -6.14
CA GLY A 205 -24.30 -21.31 -4.75
C GLY A 205 -23.60 -20.31 -3.85
N CYS A 206 -23.79 -19.00 -4.06
CA CYS A 206 -23.28 -17.96 -3.17
C CYS A 206 -24.04 -17.97 -1.83
N ASP A 207 -23.30 -17.87 -0.71
CA ASP A 207 -23.88 -17.82 0.64
C ASP A 207 -24.52 -16.46 0.97
N ASP A 208 -24.00 -15.39 0.38
CA ASP A 208 -24.38 -14.01 0.65
C ASP A 208 -24.25 -13.16 -0.62
N TYR A 209 -25.02 -12.08 -0.71
CA TYR A 209 -25.11 -11.19 -1.87
C TYR A 209 -25.25 -9.74 -1.41
N GLU A 210 -24.39 -8.86 -1.94
CA GLU A 210 -24.40 -7.43 -1.67
C GLU A 210 -24.23 -6.65 -2.98
N VAL A 211 -25.13 -5.70 -3.24
CA VAL A 211 -25.02 -4.76 -4.36
C VAL A 211 -24.22 -3.55 -3.90
N VAL A 212 -23.08 -3.32 -4.55
CA VAL A 212 -22.24 -2.15 -4.28
C VAL A 212 -22.36 -1.18 -5.45
N GLU A 213 -23.01 -0.04 -5.21
CA GLU A 213 -23.01 1.06 -6.18
C GLU A 213 -21.58 1.60 -6.33
N VAL A 214 -20.94 1.31 -7.46
CA VAL A 214 -19.64 1.88 -7.79
C VAL A 214 -19.85 3.35 -8.17
N ARG A 215 -19.67 4.26 -7.21
CA ARG A 215 -19.57 5.69 -7.52
C ARG A 215 -18.28 5.92 -8.32
N CYS A 216 -18.40 5.95 -9.64
CA CYS A 216 -17.36 6.43 -10.55
C CYS A 216 -16.99 7.87 -10.17
N ARG A 217 -15.97 8.02 -9.32
CA ARG A 217 -15.33 9.30 -9.09
C ARG A 217 -14.45 9.55 -10.31
N ALA A 218 -14.93 10.38 -11.24
CA ALA A 218 -14.08 10.91 -12.30
C ALA A 218 -12.83 11.52 -11.65
N VAL A 219 -11.66 10.94 -11.92
CA VAL A 219 -10.35 11.47 -11.53
C VAL A 219 -9.79 12.28 -12.66
#